data_AF-A0A3B0C1U7-F1
#
_entry.id   AF-A0A3B0C1U7-F1
#
_cell.length_a   1.000
_cell.length_b   1.000
_cell.length_c   1.000
_cell.angle_alpha   90.00
_cell.angle_beta   90.00
_cell.angle_gamma   90.00
#
_symmetry.space_group_name_H-M   'P 1'
#
loop_
_entity.id
_entity.type
_entity.pdbx_description
1 polymer ?
#
loop_
_entity_poly.entity_id
_entity_poly.type
_entity_poly.pdbx_seq_one_letter_code
_entity_poly.pdbx_strand_id
1 'polypeptide(L)'
;MTGKSDTTTIAIIHPEFQDKIIDKAIGNNLMNRILGFILLLLISVLSFGQEKDFYDLDNSYHEIFKNNKVKSLKVLRKDFDKIGDIKEKYIELIQNFARNGDIVWEKEFYDDSTAAWEVNYKYNEQHQTTRTEWTWLDEDDQELTEYEYDSDNRLIKSRDYYKSSNSTEFILEECQNYFYKNNRISKVTNLENEIESYYKKKGKVIFGYTADNKLKYKYKNGEFVYQNLDSIIFQYKRNRIGQILKTRKTDKTGTILSNTAYEYSNGLLMKVVAKDGNGNLMREEEYHYEYYK
;
A
#
# COMPACT_ATOMS: atom_id res chain seq x y z
N MET A 1 11.01 27.48 69.03
CA MET A 1 10.79 28.55 68.03
C MET A 1 12.09 29.29 67.82
N THR A 2 12.32 29.76 66.57
CA THR A 2 13.55 30.36 65.98
C THR A 2 14.64 29.33 65.64
N GLY A 3 15.15 29.16 64.42
CA GLY A 3 14.98 29.86 63.14
C GLY A 3 16.33 29.83 62.41
N LYS A 4 16.55 28.88 61.48
CA LYS A 4 17.74 28.83 60.62
C LYS A 4 17.45 29.57 59.31
N SER A 5 18.29 30.53 58.95
CA SER A 5 18.24 31.24 57.67
C SER A 5 19.04 30.48 56.61
N ASP A 6 18.40 30.09 55.52
CA ASP A 6 19.07 29.61 54.31
C ASP A 6 19.50 30.82 53.45
N THR A 7 20.80 30.99 53.27
CA THR A 7 21.36 31.90 52.27
C THR A 7 21.43 31.21 50.91
N THR A 8 20.50 31.55 50.02
CA THR A 8 20.56 31.18 48.61
C THR A 8 21.69 31.96 47.92
N THR A 9 22.70 31.26 47.43
CA THR A 9 23.72 31.84 46.54
C THR A 9 23.14 31.90 45.12
N ILE A 10 22.83 33.09 44.62
CA ILE A 10 22.48 33.31 43.22
C ILE A 10 23.79 33.49 42.45
N ALA A 11 24.16 32.50 41.63
CA ALA A 11 25.24 32.63 40.67
C ALA A 11 24.80 33.57 39.55
N ILE A 12 25.36 34.78 39.52
CA ILE A 12 25.17 35.73 38.42
C ILE A 12 26.02 35.24 37.25
N ILE A 13 25.38 34.67 36.23
CA ILE A 13 26.04 34.30 34.97
C ILE A 13 26.30 35.60 34.19
N HIS A 14 27.57 35.91 33.95
CA HIS A 14 27.98 37.10 33.21
C HIS A 14 27.41 37.05 31.77
N PRO A 15 26.86 38.16 31.22
CA PRO A 15 26.16 38.17 29.93
C PRO A 15 26.97 37.56 28.77
N GLU A 16 28.29 37.74 28.76
CA GLU A 16 29.20 37.23 27.72
C GLU A 16 29.32 35.70 27.66
N PHE A 17 28.85 34.99 28.69
CA PHE A 17 28.80 33.52 28.71
C PHE A 17 27.40 32.96 28.41
N GLN A 18 26.35 33.79 28.40
CA GLN A 18 25.01 33.35 28.01
C GLN A 18 24.95 33.03 26.51
N ASP A 19 25.52 33.89 25.67
CA ASP A 19 25.47 33.72 24.21
C ASP A 19 26.21 32.46 23.74
N LYS A 20 27.36 32.13 24.34
CA LYS A 20 28.12 30.90 24.01
C LYS A 20 27.45 29.61 24.49
N ILE A 21 26.68 29.65 25.58
CA ILE A 21 25.93 28.49 26.08
C ILE A 21 24.67 28.29 25.24
N ILE A 22 24.03 29.38 24.83
CA ILE A 22 22.85 29.37 23.95
C ILE A 22 23.23 28.87 22.55
N ASP A 23 24.32 29.34 21.94
CA ASP A 23 24.77 28.88 20.62
C ASP A 23 25.13 27.39 20.59
N LYS A 24 25.73 26.87 21.67
CA LYS A 24 26.08 25.44 21.80
C LYS A 24 24.85 24.56 22.08
N ALA A 25 23.87 25.08 22.83
CA ALA A 25 22.60 24.40 23.10
C ALA A 25 21.66 24.40 21.88
N ILE A 26 21.63 25.49 21.12
CA ILE A 26 20.88 25.62 19.85
C ILE A 26 21.53 24.76 18.77
N GLY A 27 22.86 24.75 18.65
CA GLY A 27 23.59 23.89 17.71
C GLY A 27 23.32 22.39 17.94
N ASN A 28 23.29 21.94 19.20
CA ASN A 28 22.95 20.56 19.55
C ASN A 28 21.46 20.23 19.32
N ASN A 29 20.55 21.18 19.56
CA ASN A 29 19.12 21.00 19.27
C ASN A 29 18.82 20.97 17.77
N LEU A 30 19.50 21.81 16.98
CA LEU A 30 19.37 21.84 15.53
C LEU A 30 19.97 20.58 14.90
N MET A 31 21.15 20.15 15.37
CA MET A 31 21.79 18.92 14.90
C MET A 31 20.97 17.67 15.28
N ASN A 32 20.39 17.61 16.48
CA ASN A 32 19.49 16.51 16.87
C ASN A 32 18.14 16.57 16.15
N ARG A 33 17.61 17.76 15.84
CA ARG A 33 16.41 17.91 14.99
C ARG A 33 16.67 17.51 13.55
N ILE A 34 17.82 17.88 12.99
CA ILE A 34 18.25 17.49 11.64
C ILE A 34 18.53 15.98 11.61
N LEU A 35 19.21 15.42 12.62
CA LEU A 35 19.39 13.96 12.73
C LEU A 35 18.04 13.26 12.87
N GLY A 36 17.13 13.77 13.69
CA GLY A 36 15.78 13.23 13.84
C GLY A 36 14.97 13.31 12.55
N PHE A 37 15.09 14.40 11.78
CA PHE A 37 14.48 14.55 10.45
C PHE A 37 15.11 13.61 9.42
N ILE A 38 16.43 13.42 9.44
CA ILE A 38 17.14 12.47 8.59
C ILE A 38 16.78 11.03 8.99
N LEU A 39 16.61 10.74 10.28
CA LEU A 39 16.14 9.44 10.77
C LEU A 39 14.69 9.19 10.36
N LEU A 40 13.80 10.20 10.46
CA LEU A 40 12.41 10.13 10.00
C LEU A 40 12.32 9.95 8.47
N LEU A 41 13.19 10.62 7.71
CA LEU A 41 13.35 10.40 6.26
C LEU A 41 13.95 9.03 5.92
N LEU A 42 14.64 8.37 6.87
CA LEU A 42 15.21 7.03 6.71
C LEU A 42 14.28 5.92 7.22
N ILE A 43 13.33 6.21 8.12
CA ILE A 43 12.36 5.22 8.64
C ILE A 43 11.45 4.74 7.52
N SER A 44 11.01 5.62 6.61
CA SER A 44 10.29 5.21 5.38
C SER A 44 11.16 4.44 4.38
N VAL A 45 12.49 4.38 4.59
CA VAL A 45 13.45 3.60 3.79
C VAL A 45 13.74 2.24 4.45
N LEU A 46 13.35 2.07 5.72
CA LEU A 46 13.58 0.87 6.53
C LEU A 46 12.31 0.07 6.83
N SER A 47 11.12 0.68 6.71
CA SER A 47 9.85 -0.04 6.57
C SER A 47 9.70 -0.50 5.12
N PHE A 48 9.79 -1.81 4.90
CA PHE A 48 9.92 -2.42 3.58
C PHE A 48 8.56 -2.51 2.87
N GLY A 49 8.46 -1.93 1.67
CA GLY A 49 7.27 -1.99 0.81
C GLY A 49 6.81 -3.38 0.35
N GLN A 50 7.49 -4.47 0.75
CA GLN A 50 6.99 -5.83 0.47
C GLN A 50 5.69 -6.10 1.21
N GLU A 51 5.46 -5.51 2.38
CA GLU A 51 4.19 -5.66 3.11
C GLU A 51 3.02 -5.03 2.36
N LYS A 52 3.25 -3.91 1.65
CA LYS A 52 2.25 -3.21 0.82
C LYS A 52 1.62 -4.07 -0.26
N ASP A 53 2.29 -5.16 -0.60
CA ASP A 53 1.93 -6.09 -1.65
C ASP A 53 1.12 -7.30 -1.11
N PHE A 54 0.97 -7.42 0.21
CA PHE A 54 0.11 -8.39 0.90
C PHE A 54 -1.14 -7.75 1.52
N TYR A 55 -1.30 -6.43 1.35
CA TYR A 55 -2.53 -5.69 1.63
C TYR A 55 -3.19 -5.31 0.31
N ASP A 56 -4.47 -4.92 0.36
CA ASP A 56 -5.05 -4.09 -0.69
C ASP A 56 -4.17 -2.86 -0.90
N LEU A 57 -3.51 -2.84 -2.07
CA LEU A 57 -2.44 -1.92 -2.48
C LEU A 57 -2.82 -0.44 -2.32
N ASP A 58 -4.11 -0.13 -2.39
CA ASP A 58 -4.62 1.25 -2.38
C ASP A 58 -4.49 1.92 -1.00
N ASN A 59 -4.49 1.15 0.10
CA ASN A 59 -4.34 1.69 1.46
C ASN A 59 -2.93 2.20 1.77
N SER A 60 -1.94 1.82 0.97
CA SER A 60 -0.55 2.27 1.10
C SER A 60 -0.37 3.77 0.79
N TYR A 61 -1.41 4.45 0.32
CA TYR A 61 -1.38 5.85 -0.10
C TYR A 61 -2.21 6.79 0.80
N HIS A 62 -2.62 6.36 2.00
CA HIS A 62 -3.46 7.17 2.91
C HIS A 62 -2.92 8.59 3.13
N GLU A 63 -1.60 8.78 3.27
CA GLU A 63 -1.01 10.12 3.43
C GLU A 63 -1.26 11.01 2.20
N ILE A 64 -1.27 10.47 0.97
CA ILE A 64 -1.59 11.25 -0.23
C ILE A 64 -3.07 11.67 -0.20
N PHE A 65 -3.97 10.75 0.16
CA PHE A 65 -5.40 11.02 0.25
C PHE A 65 -5.72 12.03 1.35
N LYS A 66 -5.13 11.88 2.52
CA LYS A 66 -5.19 12.81 3.66
C LYS A 66 -4.72 14.21 3.28
N ASN A 67 -3.54 14.33 2.68
CA ASN A 67 -2.95 15.62 2.32
C ASN A 67 -3.77 16.35 1.25
N ASN A 68 -4.36 15.61 0.30
CA ASN A 68 -5.28 16.16 -0.68
C ASN A 68 -6.72 16.32 -0.14
N LYS A 69 -7.00 15.92 1.11
CA LYS A 69 -8.34 15.89 1.72
C LYS A 69 -9.37 15.11 0.91
N VAL A 70 -8.97 14.00 0.29
CA VAL A 70 -9.88 13.16 -0.50
C VAL A 70 -10.98 12.63 0.42
N LYS A 71 -12.22 12.74 -0.05
CA LYS A 71 -13.43 12.26 0.62
C LYS A 71 -13.96 11.00 -0.06
N SER A 72 -14.01 11.01 -1.39
CA SER A 72 -14.45 9.87 -2.19
C SER A 72 -13.79 9.88 -3.55
N LEU A 73 -13.76 8.71 -4.19
CA LEU A 73 -13.34 8.48 -5.56
C LEU A 73 -14.46 7.79 -6.33
N LYS A 74 -14.63 8.15 -7.60
CA LYS A 74 -15.36 7.36 -8.59
C LYS A 74 -14.46 7.11 -9.79
N VAL A 75 -14.39 5.86 -10.22
CA VAL A 75 -13.65 5.46 -11.43
C VAL A 75 -14.66 5.21 -12.54
N LEU A 76 -14.59 6.03 -13.59
CA LEU A 76 -15.39 5.86 -14.80
C LEU A 76 -14.57 5.05 -15.80
N ARG A 77 -15.06 3.86 -16.16
CA ARG A 77 -14.44 2.99 -17.15
C ARG A 77 -15.13 3.10 -18.50
N LYS A 78 -14.32 3.04 -19.56
CA LYS A 78 -14.74 2.95 -20.96
C LYS A 78 -14.00 1.80 -21.62
N ASP A 79 -14.74 0.84 -22.14
CA ASP A 79 -14.18 -0.26 -22.93
C ASP A 79 -14.48 -0.04 -24.41
N PHE A 80 -13.50 -0.37 -25.25
CA PHE A 80 -13.52 -0.11 -26.68
C PHE A 80 -13.49 -1.42 -27.47
N ASP A 81 -14.17 -1.44 -28.60
CA ASP A 81 -14.08 -2.56 -29.54
C ASP A 81 -12.83 -2.48 -30.43
N LYS A 82 -12.69 -3.42 -31.37
CA LYS A 82 -11.52 -3.49 -32.25
C LYS A 82 -11.42 -2.37 -33.28
N ILE A 83 -12.52 -1.69 -33.59
CA ILE A 83 -12.53 -0.56 -34.54
C ILE A 83 -12.37 0.79 -33.81
N GLY A 84 -12.41 0.78 -32.48
CA GLY A 84 -12.16 1.93 -31.62
C GLY A 84 -13.43 2.63 -31.14
N ASP A 85 -14.59 2.02 -31.35
CA ASP A 85 -15.87 2.54 -30.84
C ASP A 85 -16.06 2.14 -29.38
N ILE A 86 -16.76 2.99 -28.62
CA ILE A 86 -17.09 2.70 -27.22
C ILE A 86 -18.10 1.55 -27.22
N LYS A 87 -17.67 0.41 -26.68
CA LYS A 87 -18.51 -0.75 -26.44
C LYS A 87 -19.34 -0.56 -25.17
N GLU A 88 -18.69 -0.06 -24.12
CA GLU A 88 -19.29 0.05 -22.79
C GLU A 88 -18.70 1.23 -22.04
N LYS A 89 -19.52 1.85 -21.17
CA LYS A 89 -19.10 2.96 -20.32
C LYS A 89 -19.90 2.93 -19.03
N TYR A 90 -19.22 2.77 -17.91
CA TYR A 90 -19.86 2.59 -16.61
C TYR A 90 -18.97 3.05 -15.45
N ILE A 91 -19.55 3.18 -14.26
CA ILE A 91 -18.76 3.40 -13.03
C ILE A 91 -18.23 2.05 -12.57
N GLU A 92 -16.92 1.85 -12.65
CA GLU A 92 -16.28 0.59 -12.24
C GLU A 92 -16.13 0.52 -10.73
N LEU A 93 -15.73 1.61 -10.08
CA LEU A 93 -15.38 1.60 -8.65
C LEU A 93 -15.81 2.89 -7.97
N ILE A 94 -16.33 2.75 -6.75
CA ILE A 94 -16.55 3.86 -5.81
C ILE A 94 -15.78 3.56 -4.53
N GLN A 95 -14.99 4.53 -4.06
CA GLN A 95 -14.28 4.43 -2.78
C GLN A 95 -14.65 5.61 -1.89
N ASN A 96 -14.74 5.36 -0.58
CA ASN A 96 -14.91 6.40 0.45
C ASN A 96 -13.71 6.41 1.38
N PHE A 97 -13.31 7.61 1.78
CA PHE A 97 -12.13 7.84 2.61
C PHE A 97 -12.52 8.54 3.91
N ALA A 98 -11.92 8.11 5.01
CA ALA A 98 -11.95 8.86 6.27
C ALA A 98 -11.06 10.11 6.16
N ARG A 99 -11.24 11.07 7.09
CA ARG A 99 -10.48 12.33 7.08
C ARG A 99 -8.96 12.16 7.26
N ASN A 100 -8.55 11.05 7.83
CA ASN A 100 -7.14 10.66 8.00
C ASN A 100 -6.55 10.01 6.73
N GLY A 101 -7.34 9.87 5.64
CA GLY A 101 -6.91 9.32 4.36
C GLY A 101 -7.11 7.83 4.19
N ASP A 102 -7.56 7.11 5.23
CA ASP A 102 -7.81 5.67 5.17
C ASP A 102 -9.04 5.39 4.30
N ILE A 103 -8.98 4.35 3.46
CA ILE A 103 -10.15 3.87 2.72
C ILE A 103 -11.06 3.17 3.72
N VAL A 104 -12.32 3.56 3.82
CA VAL A 104 -13.26 2.93 4.77
C VAL A 104 -14.19 1.95 4.10
N TRP A 105 -14.49 2.17 2.83
CA TRP A 105 -15.44 1.37 2.07
C TRP A 105 -15.19 1.49 0.57
N GLU A 106 -15.39 0.40 -0.14
CA GLU A 106 -15.30 0.31 -1.59
C GLU A 106 -16.46 -0.50 -2.16
N LYS A 107 -16.79 -0.21 -3.42
CA LYS A 107 -17.76 -0.98 -4.20
C LYS A 107 -17.39 -1.01 -5.67
N GLU A 108 -17.27 -2.21 -6.22
CA GLU A 108 -17.03 -2.44 -7.64
C GLU A 108 -18.30 -2.84 -8.36
N PHE A 109 -18.34 -2.55 -9.65
CA PHE A 109 -19.39 -2.94 -10.57
C PHE A 109 -18.76 -3.60 -11.80
N TYR A 110 -19.39 -4.66 -12.30
CA TYR A 110 -18.99 -5.28 -13.57
C TYR A 110 -19.43 -4.45 -14.77
N ASP A 111 -20.57 -3.76 -14.63
CA ASP A 111 -21.25 -2.95 -15.64
C ASP A 111 -22.15 -1.90 -14.96
N ASP A 112 -22.94 -1.14 -15.73
CA ASP A 112 -23.84 -0.09 -15.20
C ASP A 112 -24.97 -0.59 -14.27
N SER A 113 -25.22 -1.90 -14.23
CA SER A 113 -26.36 -2.52 -13.55
C SER A 113 -25.99 -3.56 -12.49
N THR A 114 -24.77 -4.12 -12.56
CA THR A 114 -24.36 -5.25 -11.73
C THR A 114 -23.24 -4.84 -10.78
N ALA A 115 -23.57 -4.71 -9.50
CA ALA A 115 -22.57 -4.55 -8.45
C ALA A 115 -21.87 -5.90 -8.21
N ALA A 116 -20.55 -5.90 -8.25
CA ALA A 116 -19.73 -7.10 -8.08
C ALA A 116 -19.53 -7.40 -6.60
N TRP A 117 -18.92 -6.47 -5.88
CA TRP A 117 -18.56 -6.66 -4.48
C TRP A 117 -18.56 -5.34 -3.72
N GLU A 118 -18.62 -5.45 -2.39
CA GLU A 118 -18.35 -4.37 -1.45
C GLU A 118 -17.27 -4.79 -0.44
N VAL A 119 -16.41 -3.85 -0.06
CA VAL A 119 -15.38 -4.09 0.97
C VAL A 119 -15.44 -3.03 2.05
N ASN A 120 -15.30 -3.47 3.29
CA ASN A 120 -15.10 -2.61 4.45
C ASN A 120 -13.73 -2.85 5.08
N TYR A 121 -13.08 -1.79 5.54
CA TYR A 121 -11.74 -1.86 6.11
C TYR A 121 -11.76 -1.45 7.59
N LYS A 122 -10.98 -2.16 8.41
CA LYS A 122 -10.70 -1.77 9.80
C LYS A 122 -9.20 -1.60 10.00
N TYR A 123 -8.86 -0.65 10.87
CA TYR A 123 -7.48 -0.22 11.10
C TYR A 123 -7.13 -0.24 12.58
N ASN A 124 -5.85 -0.41 12.89
CA ASN A 124 -5.30 -0.10 14.21
C ASN A 124 -4.98 1.40 14.35
N GLU A 125 -4.50 1.82 15.52
CA GLU A 125 -4.11 3.21 15.79
C GLU A 125 -2.93 3.70 14.92
N GLN A 126 -2.17 2.77 14.32
CA GLN A 126 -1.06 3.04 13.41
C GLN A 126 -1.49 3.11 11.94
N HIS A 127 -2.80 3.09 11.66
CA HIS A 127 -3.37 3.10 10.29
C HIS A 127 -2.96 1.89 9.45
N GLN A 128 -2.70 0.76 10.10
CA GLN A 128 -2.47 -0.52 9.43
C GLN A 128 -3.79 -1.28 9.39
N THR A 129 -4.13 -1.85 8.24
CA THR A 129 -5.33 -2.66 8.06
C THR A 129 -5.26 -3.88 8.98
N THR A 130 -6.21 -4.01 9.89
CA THR A 130 -6.36 -5.17 10.77
C THR A 130 -7.40 -6.13 10.25
N ARG A 131 -8.33 -5.64 9.41
CA ARG A 131 -9.37 -6.46 8.81
C ARG A 131 -9.88 -5.89 7.48
N THR A 132 -10.15 -6.77 6.53
CA THR A 132 -10.95 -6.52 5.32
C THR A 132 -12.17 -7.42 5.33
N GLU A 133 -13.34 -6.87 5.05
CA GLU A 133 -14.63 -7.58 5.04
C GLU A 133 -15.26 -7.41 3.66
N TRP A 134 -15.20 -8.45 2.84
CA TRP A 134 -15.73 -8.52 1.49
C TRP A 134 -17.14 -9.10 1.48
N THR A 135 -18.00 -8.59 0.61
CA THR A 135 -19.30 -9.17 0.28
C THR A 135 -19.41 -9.23 -1.24
N TRP A 136 -19.46 -10.44 -1.79
CA TRP A 136 -19.75 -10.70 -3.20
C TRP A 136 -21.26 -10.59 -3.41
N LEU A 137 -21.69 -9.51 -4.05
CA LEU A 137 -23.11 -9.13 -4.10
C LEU A 137 -23.93 -9.94 -5.10
N ASP A 138 -23.27 -10.60 -6.05
CA ASP A 138 -23.88 -11.49 -7.03
C ASP A 138 -24.06 -12.91 -6.49
N GLU A 139 -23.18 -13.35 -5.60
CA GLU A 139 -23.19 -14.70 -4.99
C GLU A 139 -23.77 -14.72 -3.56
N ASP A 140 -23.97 -13.53 -2.95
CA ASP A 140 -24.31 -13.34 -1.54
C ASP A 140 -23.29 -13.98 -0.58
N ASP A 141 -22.06 -14.15 -1.04
CA ASP A 141 -20.95 -14.74 -0.30
C ASP A 141 -20.13 -13.66 0.42
N GLN A 142 -19.41 -14.07 1.47
CA GLN A 142 -18.57 -13.17 2.26
C GLN A 142 -17.17 -13.73 2.44
N GLU A 143 -16.19 -12.85 2.29
CA GLU A 143 -14.81 -13.13 2.65
C GLU A 143 -14.34 -12.15 3.73
N LEU A 144 -13.41 -12.61 4.53
CA LEU A 144 -12.86 -11.85 5.64
C LEU A 144 -11.37 -12.16 5.74
N THR A 145 -10.52 -11.14 5.66
CA THR A 145 -9.10 -11.27 6.01
C THR A 145 -8.82 -10.57 7.32
N GLU A 146 -8.12 -11.26 8.22
CA GLU A 146 -7.59 -10.67 9.46
C GLU A 146 -6.06 -10.58 9.40
N TYR A 147 -5.50 -9.47 9.88
CA TYR A 147 -4.07 -9.21 9.88
C TYR A 147 -3.54 -9.02 11.30
N GLU A 148 -2.42 -9.67 11.62
CA GLU A 148 -1.76 -9.61 12.93
C GLU A 148 -0.35 -9.00 12.79
N TYR A 149 0.00 -8.12 13.74
CA TYR A 149 1.25 -7.40 13.76
C TYR A 149 2.01 -7.67 15.05
N ASP A 150 3.35 -7.66 14.97
CA ASP A 150 4.20 -7.72 16.17
C ASP A 150 4.39 -6.35 16.84
N SER A 151 5.14 -6.32 17.94
CA SER A 151 5.47 -5.07 18.67
C SER A 151 6.31 -4.08 17.87
N ASP A 152 6.94 -4.52 16.78
CA ASP A 152 7.69 -3.66 15.86
C ASP A 152 6.80 -3.17 14.69
N ASN A 153 5.48 -3.41 14.76
CA ASN A 153 4.48 -3.11 13.73
C ASN A 153 4.69 -3.84 12.40
N ARG A 154 5.32 -5.02 12.41
CA ARG A 154 5.50 -5.83 11.20
C ARG A 154 4.35 -6.83 11.06
N LEU A 155 3.86 -7.03 9.84
CA LEU A 155 2.88 -8.09 9.56
C LEU A 155 3.50 -9.45 9.88
N ILE A 156 2.91 -10.20 10.81
CA ILE A 156 3.39 -11.54 11.17
C ILE A 156 2.43 -12.64 10.75
N LYS A 157 1.14 -12.32 10.54
CA LYS A 157 0.12 -13.29 10.15
C LYS A 157 -1.00 -12.64 9.35
N SER A 158 -1.54 -13.36 8.38
CA SER A 158 -2.84 -13.09 7.77
C SER A 158 -3.69 -14.37 7.77
N ARG A 159 -5.00 -14.21 7.88
CA ARG A 159 -5.96 -15.31 7.85
C ARG A 159 -7.14 -14.94 6.98
N ASP A 160 -7.40 -15.76 5.99
CA ASP A 160 -8.49 -15.60 5.04
C ASP A 160 -9.61 -16.58 5.40
N TYR A 161 -10.81 -16.03 5.55
CA TYR A 161 -12.00 -16.74 5.93
C TYR A 161 -13.06 -16.55 4.86
N TYR A 162 -13.80 -17.61 4.57
CA TYR A 162 -14.92 -17.59 3.64
C TYR A 162 -16.20 -18.04 4.33
N LYS A 163 -17.31 -17.42 3.96
CA LYS A 163 -18.65 -17.81 4.36
C LYS A 163 -19.57 -17.72 3.16
N SER A 164 -20.04 -18.87 2.71
CA SER A 164 -21.06 -18.93 1.67
C SER A 164 -22.41 -18.41 2.16
N SER A 165 -23.25 -17.98 1.23
CA SER A 165 -24.63 -17.53 1.45
C SER A 165 -25.50 -18.53 2.24
N ASN A 166 -25.18 -19.82 2.15
CA ASN A 166 -25.90 -20.91 2.84
C ASN A 166 -25.30 -21.31 4.19
N SER A 167 -24.21 -20.66 4.63
CA SER A 167 -23.53 -20.93 5.89
C SER A 167 -23.77 -19.84 6.92
N THR A 168 -23.90 -20.23 8.19
CA THR A 168 -23.93 -19.29 9.32
C THR A 168 -22.54 -18.99 9.88
N GLU A 169 -21.52 -19.74 9.47
CA GLU A 169 -20.17 -19.69 10.05
C GLU A 169 -19.11 -19.45 8.98
N PHE A 170 -18.09 -18.67 9.34
CA PHE A 170 -16.87 -18.51 8.56
C PHE A 170 -15.95 -19.71 8.73
N ILE A 171 -15.40 -20.18 7.61
CA ILE A 171 -14.41 -21.26 7.55
C ILE A 171 -13.06 -20.62 7.22
N LEU A 172 -12.00 -21.03 7.91
CA LEU A 172 -10.64 -20.63 7.58
C LEU A 172 -10.20 -21.33 6.30
N GLU A 173 -9.86 -20.56 5.26
CA GLU A 173 -9.38 -21.07 3.98
C GLU A 173 -7.85 -21.06 3.91
N GLU A 174 -7.26 -19.93 4.28
CA GLU A 174 -5.81 -19.73 4.20
C GLU A 174 -5.31 -19.03 5.48
N CYS A 175 -4.10 -19.37 5.88
CA CYS A 175 -3.41 -18.65 6.93
C CYS A 175 -1.92 -18.62 6.64
N GLN A 176 -1.41 -17.41 6.44
CA GLN A 176 -0.02 -17.16 6.09
C GLN A 176 0.73 -16.59 7.29
N ASN A 177 1.93 -17.10 7.53
CA ASN A 177 2.86 -16.64 8.55
C ASN A 177 4.09 -16.01 7.89
N TYR A 178 4.46 -14.80 8.32
CA TYR A 178 5.48 -13.97 7.68
C TYR A 178 6.75 -13.92 8.53
N PHE A 179 7.88 -14.32 7.94
CA PHE A 179 9.14 -14.42 8.68
C PHE A 179 10.17 -13.41 8.18
N TYR A 180 10.75 -12.64 9.10
CA TYR A 180 11.66 -11.57 8.77
C TYR A 180 13.13 -11.95 8.96
N LYS A 181 13.98 -11.44 8.07
CA LYS A 181 15.43 -11.43 8.23
C LYS A 181 15.96 -10.06 7.84
N ASN A 182 16.63 -9.37 8.78
CA ASN A 182 17.12 -8.01 8.61
C ASN A 182 16.00 -7.04 8.16
N ASN A 183 14.86 -7.08 8.87
CA ASN A 183 13.66 -6.27 8.63
C ASN A 183 13.03 -6.46 7.23
N ARG A 184 13.11 -7.66 6.67
CA ARG A 184 12.52 -8.00 5.37
C ARG A 184 11.87 -9.35 5.44
N ILE A 185 10.73 -9.51 4.77
CA ILE A 185 10.12 -10.84 4.60
C ILE A 185 11.12 -11.72 3.84
N SER A 186 11.51 -12.79 4.50
CA SER A 186 12.46 -13.79 4.02
C SER A 186 11.75 -15.03 3.50
N LYS A 187 10.63 -15.39 4.13
CA LYS A 187 9.73 -16.45 3.71
C LYS A 187 8.32 -16.22 4.25
N VAL A 188 7.36 -16.85 3.59
CA VAL A 188 5.96 -16.97 3.99
C VAL A 188 5.64 -18.46 4.07
N THR A 189 4.93 -18.88 5.12
CA THR A 189 4.51 -20.27 5.30
C THR A 189 3.03 -20.39 5.62
N ASN A 190 2.43 -21.53 5.32
CA ASN A 190 1.08 -21.86 5.79
C ASN A 190 1.06 -22.23 7.29
N LEU A 191 -0.10 -22.69 7.79
CA LEU A 191 -0.28 -23.18 9.18
C LEU A 191 0.57 -24.40 9.53
N GLU A 192 0.88 -25.24 8.54
CA GLU A 192 1.70 -26.45 8.69
C GLU A 192 3.21 -26.14 8.61
N ASN A 193 3.57 -24.85 8.54
CA ASN A 193 4.93 -24.35 8.34
C ASN A 193 5.57 -24.73 6.99
N GLU A 194 4.76 -25.13 6.00
CA GLU A 194 5.24 -25.35 4.65
C GLU A 194 5.50 -24.02 3.95
N ILE A 195 6.61 -23.92 3.22
CA ILE A 195 6.99 -22.68 2.54
C ILE A 195 6.11 -22.49 1.31
N GLU A 196 5.36 -21.38 1.27
CA GLU A 196 4.60 -20.98 0.08
C GLU A 196 5.44 -20.08 -0.82
N SER A 197 6.17 -19.17 -0.19
CA SER A 197 7.04 -18.21 -0.88
C SER A 197 8.30 -17.90 -0.08
N TYR A 198 9.40 -17.61 -0.79
CA TYR A 198 10.65 -17.16 -0.16
C TYR A 198 11.37 -16.10 -0.99
N TYR A 199 12.24 -15.33 -0.33
CA TYR A 199 12.83 -14.13 -0.90
C TYR A 199 14.35 -14.14 -0.81
N LYS A 200 15.01 -13.81 -1.92
CA LYS A 200 16.48 -13.69 -2.01
C LYS A 200 16.88 -12.31 -2.51
N LYS A 201 17.81 -11.67 -1.80
CA LYS A 201 18.35 -10.36 -2.18
C LYS A 201 19.60 -10.55 -3.05
N LYS A 202 19.69 -9.82 -4.16
CA LYS A 202 20.92 -9.67 -4.97
C LYS A 202 21.12 -8.20 -5.33
N GLY A 203 22.09 -7.57 -4.67
CA GLY A 203 22.34 -6.12 -4.80
C GLY A 203 21.14 -5.30 -4.31
N LYS A 204 20.60 -4.44 -5.20
CA LYS A 204 19.43 -3.58 -4.93
C LYS A 204 18.08 -4.24 -5.25
N VAL A 205 18.09 -5.49 -5.70
CA VAL A 205 16.89 -6.22 -6.14
C VAL A 205 16.59 -7.36 -5.18
N ILE A 206 15.31 -7.56 -4.88
CA ILE A 206 14.80 -8.74 -4.16
C ILE A 206 14.02 -9.59 -5.15
N PHE A 207 14.22 -10.90 -5.09
CA PHE A 207 13.55 -11.88 -5.94
C PHE A 207 12.68 -12.75 -5.04
N GLY A 208 11.38 -12.79 -5.32
CA GLY A 208 10.42 -13.66 -4.65
C GLY A 208 10.16 -14.91 -5.47
N TYR A 209 10.19 -16.06 -4.82
CA TYR A 209 10.03 -17.37 -5.43
C TYR A 209 8.89 -18.12 -4.76
N THR A 210 8.21 -18.97 -5.50
CA THR A 210 7.31 -20.00 -4.99
C THR A 210 8.08 -21.12 -4.29
N ALA A 211 7.35 -21.98 -3.58
CA ALA A 211 7.84 -23.22 -2.98
C ALA A 211 8.68 -24.08 -3.94
N ASP A 212 8.26 -24.19 -5.20
CA ASP A 212 8.90 -24.98 -6.26
C ASP A 212 10.05 -24.25 -6.98
N ASN A 213 10.61 -23.19 -6.36
CA ASN A 213 11.72 -22.38 -6.86
C ASN A 213 11.44 -21.61 -8.16
N LYS A 214 10.17 -21.43 -8.57
CA LYS A 214 9.83 -20.57 -9.71
C LYS A 214 9.87 -19.11 -9.28
N LEU A 215 10.45 -18.27 -10.13
CA LEU A 215 10.46 -16.83 -9.88
C LEU A 215 9.06 -16.26 -10.04
N LYS A 216 8.48 -15.77 -8.94
CA LYS A 216 7.15 -15.13 -8.91
C LYS A 216 7.26 -13.61 -8.99
N TYR A 217 8.21 -13.01 -8.27
CA TYR A 217 8.30 -11.57 -8.09
C TYR A 217 9.71 -11.00 -8.25
N LYS A 218 9.84 -9.77 -8.72
CA LYS A 218 11.05 -8.96 -8.53
C LYS A 218 10.68 -7.60 -7.96
N TYR A 219 11.41 -7.19 -6.94
CA TYR A 219 11.26 -5.91 -6.28
C TYR A 219 12.52 -5.08 -6.46
N LYS A 220 12.35 -3.78 -6.69
CA LYS A 220 13.44 -2.81 -6.72
C LYS A 220 13.05 -1.62 -5.86
N ASN A 221 13.90 -1.27 -4.90
CA ASN A 221 13.62 -0.21 -3.92
C ASN A 221 12.32 -0.42 -3.13
N GLY A 222 11.98 -1.67 -2.81
CA GLY A 222 10.77 -1.99 -2.04
C GLY A 222 9.49 -2.11 -2.86
N GLU A 223 9.53 -1.85 -4.17
CA GLU A 223 8.35 -1.85 -5.04
C GLU A 223 8.44 -2.98 -6.08
N PHE A 224 7.32 -3.59 -6.46
CA PHE A 224 7.27 -4.52 -7.58
C PHE A 224 7.71 -3.88 -8.91
N VAL A 225 8.58 -4.56 -9.62
CA VAL A 225 8.95 -4.26 -11.01
C VAL A 225 8.64 -5.40 -11.97
N TYR A 226 8.28 -6.57 -11.42
CA TYR A 226 7.97 -7.78 -12.17
C TYR A 226 7.09 -8.71 -11.35
N GLN A 227 6.06 -9.27 -11.98
CA GLN A 227 5.19 -10.30 -11.42
C GLN A 227 4.93 -11.38 -12.47
N ASN A 228 5.01 -12.63 -12.07
CA ASN A 228 4.86 -13.80 -12.91
C ASN A 228 3.72 -14.66 -12.35
N LEU A 229 2.57 -14.62 -13.02
CA LEU A 229 1.39 -15.43 -12.72
C LEU A 229 1.35 -16.64 -13.65
N ASP A 230 0.40 -17.55 -13.48
CA ASP A 230 0.43 -18.85 -14.17
C ASP A 230 0.47 -18.75 -15.70
N SER A 231 -0.24 -17.79 -16.30
CA SER A 231 -0.32 -17.61 -17.76
C SER A 231 0.32 -16.32 -18.26
N ILE A 232 0.60 -15.35 -17.38
CA ILE A 232 0.96 -13.98 -17.76
C ILE A 232 2.10 -13.42 -16.91
N ILE A 233 2.81 -12.46 -17.49
CA ILE A 233 3.89 -11.72 -16.84
C ILE A 233 3.56 -10.23 -16.92
N PHE A 234 3.65 -9.54 -15.78
CA PHE A 234 3.58 -8.10 -15.70
C PHE A 234 4.97 -7.51 -15.45
N GLN A 235 5.27 -6.43 -16.16
CA GLN A 235 6.44 -5.60 -15.94
C GLN A 235 5.99 -4.17 -15.63
N TYR A 236 6.56 -3.58 -14.58
CA TYR A 236 6.16 -2.27 -14.08
C TYR A 236 7.30 -1.27 -14.25
N LYS A 237 7.02 -0.18 -14.97
CA LYS A 237 7.89 1.00 -15.02
C LYS A 237 7.36 2.01 -14.01
N ARG A 238 8.18 2.38 -13.04
CA ARG A 238 7.83 3.33 -11.98
C ARG A 238 8.65 4.62 -12.05
N ASN A 239 8.13 5.71 -11.50
CA ASN A 239 8.87 6.97 -11.33
C ASN A 239 9.75 6.91 -10.05
N ARG A 240 10.40 8.03 -9.72
CA ARG A 240 11.32 8.11 -8.57
C ARG A 240 10.62 7.97 -7.21
N ILE A 241 9.34 8.30 -7.14
CA ILE A 241 8.52 8.22 -5.92
C ILE A 241 7.71 6.93 -5.84
N GLY A 242 7.95 5.97 -6.73
CA GLY A 242 7.35 4.64 -6.69
C GLY A 242 6.06 4.48 -7.50
N GLN A 243 5.45 5.54 -8.02
CA GLN A 243 4.21 5.43 -8.80
C GLN A 243 4.44 4.69 -10.11
N ILE A 244 3.49 3.83 -10.50
CA ILE A 244 3.50 3.10 -11.77
C ILE A 244 3.23 4.08 -12.90
N LEU A 245 4.14 4.21 -13.85
CA LEU A 245 3.95 5.03 -15.05
C LEU A 245 3.40 4.21 -16.21
N LYS A 246 3.89 2.97 -16.32
CA LYS A 246 3.51 2.03 -17.39
C LYS A 246 3.56 0.60 -16.89
N THR A 247 2.65 -0.21 -17.40
CA THR A 247 2.75 -1.66 -17.31
C THR A 247 2.81 -2.29 -18.69
N ARG A 248 3.48 -3.43 -18.76
CA ARG A 248 3.45 -4.31 -19.93
C ARG A 248 3.02 -5.69 -19.46
N LYS A 249 1.97 -6.22 -20.09
CA LYS A 249 1.47 -7.58 -19.90
C LYS A 249 1.92 -8.44 -21.08
N THR A 250 2.59 -9.54 -20.81
CA THR A 250 2.96 -10.54 -21.82
C THR A 250 2.43 -11.91 -21.42
N ASP A 251 2.28 -12.79 -22.40
CA ASP A 251 2.16 -14.23 -22.12
C ASP A 251 3.54 -14.82 -21.74
N LYS A 252 3.60 -16.15 -21.58
CA LYS A 252 4.84 -16.89 -21.31
C LYS A 252 5.80 -17.00 -22.49
N THR A 253 5.31 -16.81 -23.71
CA THR A 253 6.14 -16.84 -24.94
C THR A 253 6.83 -15.50 -25.17
N GLY A 254 6.42 -14.45 -24.46
CA GLY A 254 6.92 -13.09 -24.60
C GLY A 254 6.07 -12.23 -25.54
N THR A 255 4.94 -12.75 -26.02
CA THR A 255 3.98 -12.00 -26.83
C THR A 255 3.34 -10.92 -25.97
N ILE A 256 3.34 -9.68 -26.46
CA ILE A 256 2.72 -8.56 -25.78
C ILE A 256 1.20 -8.69 -25.91
N LEU A 257 0.52 -8.79 -24.78
CA LEU A 257 -0.94 -8.84 -24.71
C LEU A 257 -1.52 -7.43 -24.58
N SER A 258 -0.91 -6.61 -23.73
CA SER A 258 -1.30 -5.21 -23.57
C SER A 258 -0.19 -4.35 -22.96
N ASN A 259 -0.30 -3.04 -23.17
CA ASN A 259 0.44 -2.04 -22.43
C ASN A 259 -0.52 -1.03 -21.82
N THR A 260 -0.26 -0.62 -20.59
CA THR A 260 -1.07 0.38 -19.89
C THR A 260 -0.20 1.57 -19.50
N ALA A 261 -0.75 2.77 -19.62
CA ALA A 261 -0.13 4.03 -19.16
C ALA A 261 -0.99 4.65 -18.07
N TYR A 262 -0.33 5.31 -17.12
CA TYR A 262 -0.94 5.88 -15.91
C TYR A 262 -0.54 7.35 -15.79
N GLU A 263 -1.51 8.21 -15.56
CA GLU A 263 -1.33 9.65 -15.47
C GLU A 263 -1.78 10.16 -14.10
N TYR A 264 -0.98 11.04 -13.50
CA TYR A 264 -1.18 11.51 -12.13
C TYR A 264 -1.21 13.03 -12.06
N SER A 265 -1.94 13.55 -11.08
CA SER A 265 -1.93 14.96 -10.68
C SER A 265 -1.88 15.06 -9.16
N ASN A 266 -0.96 15.86 -8.62
CA ASN A 266 -0.75 16.01 -7.16
C ASN A 266 -0.59 14.67 -6.41
N GLY A 267 -0.01 13.67 -7.07
CA GLY A 267 0.17 12.33 -6.50
C GLY A 267 -1.03 11.39 -6.67
N LEU A 268 -2.21 11.91 -7.00
CA LEU A 268 -3.43 11.13 -7.26
C LEU A 268 -3.47 10.61 -8.70
N LEU A 269 -3.95 9.39 -8.90
CA LEU A 269 -4.11 8.79 -10.22
C LEU A 269 -5.33 9.42 -10.90
N MET A 270 -5.17 9.96 -12.11
CA MET A 270 -6.22 10.70 -12.80
C MET A 270 -6.79 9.94 -14.00
N LYS A 271 -5.91 9.22 -14.72
CA LYS A 271 -6.28 8.51 -15.94
C LYS A 271 -5.43 7.27 -16.13
N VAL A 272 -6.07 6.21 -16.63
CA VAL A 272 -5.41 4.99 -17.09
C VAL A 272 -5.83 4.74 -18.53
N VAL A 273 -4.87 4.37 -19.38
CA VAL A 273 -5.11 4.04 -20.80
C VAL A 273 -4.44 2.72 -21.12
N ALA A 274 -5.23 1.71 -21.52
CA ALA A 274 -4.73 0.40 -21.92
C ALA A 274 -4.90 0.18 -23.42
N LYS A 275 -3.86 -0.36 -24.05
CA LYS A 275 -3.83 -0.73 -25.46
C LYS A 275 -3.44 -2.20 -25.63
N ASP A 276 -3.98 -2.85 -26.65
CA ASP A 276 -3.64 -4.24 -26.98
C ASP A 276 -2.20 -4.36 -27.52
N GLY A 277 -1.77 -5.59 -27.83
CA GLY A 277 -0.47 -5.86 -28.44
C GLY A 277 -0.24 -5.19 -29.79
N ASN A 278 -1.30 -4.79 -30.50
CA ASN A 278 -1.26 -4.11 -31.79
C ASN A 278 -1.34 -2.57 -31.66
N GLY A 279 -1.57 -2.06 -30.45
CA GLY A 279 -1.69 -0.63 -30.17
C GLY A 279 -3.11 -0.07 -30.28
N ASN A 280 -4.12 -0.93 -30.48
CA ASN A 280 -5.52 -0.51 -30.47
C ASN A 280 -5.95 -0.16 -29.04
N LEU A 281 -6.77 0.88 -28.90
CA LEU A 281 -7.32 1.26 -27.60
C LEU A 281 -8.28 0.17 -27.12
N MET A 282 -8.09 -0.30 -25.89
CA MET A 282 -8.96 -1.32 -25.28
C MET A 282 -9.81 -0.74 -24.16
N ARG A 283 -9.20 0.12 -23.34
CA ARG A 283 -9.79 0.61 -22.10
C ARG A 283 -9.24 1.98 -21.75
N GLU A 284 -10.11 2.84 -21.25
CA GLU A 284 -9.75 4.04 -20.50
C GLU A 284 -10.47 4.05 -19.15
N GLU A 285 -9.78 4.53 -18.11
CA GLU A 285 -10.37 4.82 -16.81
C GLU A 285 -10.11 6.29 -16.47
N GLU A 286 -11.12 6.98 -15.98
CA GLU A 286 -11.06 8.36 -15.51
C GLU A 286 -11.40 8.41 -14.01
N TYR A 287 -10.51 9.01 -13.22
CA TYR A 287 -10.61 9.05 -11.77
C TYR A 287 -11.15 10.41 -11.31
N HIS A 288 -12.31 10.39 -10.67
CA HIS A 288 -13.01 11.57 -10.20
C HIS A 288 -13.03 11.63 -8.67
N TYR A 289 -12.28 12.56 -8.11
CA TYR A 289 -12.18 12.74 -6.66
C TYR A 289 -13.11 13.85 -6.15
N GLU A 290 -13.73 13.60 -5.01
CA GLU A 290 -14.36 14.64 -4.19
C GLU A 290 -13.50 14.90 -2.95
N TYR A 291 -13.55 16.14 -2.43
CA TYR A 291 -12.68 16.58 -1.35
C TYR A 291 -13.48 17.09 -0.15
N TYR A 292 -12.94 16.92 1.05
CA TYR A 292 -13.43 17.59 2.25
C TYR A 292 -13.17 19.10 2.15
N LYS A 293 -14.14 19.89 2.65
CA LYS A 293 -13.99 21.34 2.87
C LYS A 293 -12.93 21.59 3.96
#